data_AF-A0A9E5NK65-F1
#
_entry.id   AF-A0A9E5NK65-F1
#
_cell.length_a   1.000
_cell.length_b   1.000
_cell.length_c   1.000
_cell.angle_alpha   90.00
_cell.angle_beta   90.00
_cell.angle_gamma   90.00
#
_symmetry.space_group_name_H-M   'P 1'
#
loop_
_entity.id
_entity.type
_entity.pdbx_description
1 polymer ?
#
loop_
_entity_poly.entity_id
_entity_poly.type
_entity_poly.pdbx_seq_one_letter_code
_entity_poly.pdbx_strand_id
1 'polypeptide(L)'
;MAGLGPNEPEVLDLTIAELIRRWPDSTSVLISQRMACIGCLFFDFHTLGEALEIYSLPSETFLPLLAEVVQHRRQVRKLGNHSKKGGT
;
A
#
# COMPACT_ATOMS: atom_id res chain seq x y z
N MET A 1 1.96 -9.72 18.97
CA MET A 1 0.94 -9.04 18.15
C MET A 1 0.98 -9.68 16.77
N ALA A 2 -0.11 -10.32 16.38
CA ALA A 2 -0.21 -11.13 15.17
C ALA A 2 0.14 -10.28 13.94
N GLY A 3 0.91 -10.85 13.01
CA GLY A 3 1.27 -10.17 11.78
C GLY A 3 0.02 -10.01 10.92
N LEU A 4 -0.56 -8.81 10.91
CA LEU A 4 -1.55 -8.41 9.93
C LEU A 4 -0.96 -8.59 8.53
N GLY A 5 -1.55 -9.47 7.75
CA GLY A 5 -1.31 -9.58 6.33
C GLY A 5 -2.10 -8.50 5.56
N PRO A 6 -1.70 -8.24 4.30
CA PRO A 6 -2.34 -7.24 3.44
C PRO A 6 -3.72 -7.68 2.90
N ASN A 7 -4.22 -8.86 3.27
CA ASN A 7 -5.52 -9.39 2.83
C ASN A 7 -6.59 -9.37 3.94
N GLU A 8 -6.23 -9.02 5.18
CA GLU A 8 -7.19 -9.01 6.27
C GLU A 8 -8.07 -7.75 6.25
N PRO A 9 -9.35 -7.85 6.64
CA PRO A 9 -10.25 -6.69 6.70
C PRO A 9 -9.83 -5.65 7.74
N GLU A 10 -9.04 -6.03 8.75
CA GLU A 10 -8.45 -5.10 9.74
C GLU A 10 -7.51 -4.08 9.11
N VAL A 11 -7.06 -4.31 7.87
CA VAL A 11 -6.28 -3.33 7.10
C VAL A 11 -7.11 -2.10 6.71
N LEU A 12 -8.44 -2.23 6.71
CA LEU A 12 -9.37 -1.14 6.43
C LEU A 12 -9.38 -0.08 7.54
N ASP A 13 -9.13 -0.50 8.78
CA ASP A 13 -8.99 0.39 9.94
C ASP A 13 -7.65 1.13 9.99
N LEU A 14 -6.69 0.74 9.15
CA LEU A 14 -5.41 1.43 9.07
C LEU A 14 -5.56 2.73 8.29
N THR A 15 -4.91 3.79 8.78
CA THR A 15 -4.77 5.02 8.00
C THR A 15 -3.90 4.75 6.77
N ILE A 16 -4.16 5.48 5.69
CA ILE A 16 -3.37 5.37 4.46
C ILE A 16 -1.87 5.58 4.76
N ALA A 17 -1.55 6.51 5.68
CA ALA A 17 -0.19 6.73 6.13
C ALA A 17 0.42 5.52 6.86
N GLU A 18 -0.34 4.82 7.70
CA GLU A 18 0.13 3.60 8.38
C GLU A 18 0.25 2.43 7.39
N LEU A 19 -0.67 2.33 6.43
CA LEU A 19 -0.63 1.36 5.34
C LEU A 19 0.66 1.50 4.53
N ILE A 20 1.03 2.72 4.16
CA ILE A 20 2.26 3.01 3.41
C ILE A 20 3.51 2.85 4.28
N ARG A 21 3.45 3.17 5.58
CA ARG A 21 4.56 2.90 6.51
C ARG A 21 4.85 1.40 6.62
N ARG A 22 3.81 0.55 6.67
CA ARG A 22 3.96 -0.91 6.71
C ARG A 22 4.30 -1.51 5.35
N TRP A 23 3.68 -1.00 4.29
CA TRP A 23 3.83 -1.46 2.91
C TRP A 23 3.98 -0.27 1.95
N PRO A 24 5.19 0.27 1.78
CA PRO A 24 5.43 1.42 0.89
C PRO A 24 5.07 1.13 -0.57
N ASP A 25 5.07 -0.15 -0.96
CA ASP A 25 4.67 -0.61 -2.28
C ASP A 25 3.16 -0.42 -2.56
N SER A 26 2.32 -0.32 -1.52
CA SER A 26 0.88 -0.02 -1.64
C SER A 26 0.63 1.33 -2.32
N THR A 27 1.56 2.29 -2.17
CA THR A 27 1.49 3.63 -2.78
C THR A 27 1.24 3.57 -4.28
N SER A 28 1.80 2.59 -4.99
CA SER A 28 1.59 2.46 -6.44
C SER A 28 0.15 2.10 -6.78
N VAL A 29 -0.50 1.26 -5.96
CA VAL A 29 -1.92 0.92 -6.13
C VAL A 29 -2.79 2.14 -5.91
N LEU A 30 -2.52 2.92 -4.85
CA LEU A 30 -3.23 4.16 -4.54
C LEU A 30 -3.13 5.18 -5.69
N ILE A 31 -1.93 5.36 -6.26
CA ILE A 31 -1.71 6.23 -7.43
C ILE A 31 -2.43 5.69 -8.66
N SER A 32 -2.33 4.39 -8.94
CA SER A 32 -2.99 3.74 -10.09
C SER A 32 -4.52 3.81 -10.01
N GLN A 33 -5.08 3.70 -8.81
CA GLN A 33 -6.52 3.84 -8.54
C GLN A 33 -6.97 5.31 -8.53
N ARG A 34 -6.09 6.27 -8.88
CA ARG A 34 -6.39 7.71 -8.91
C ARG A 34 -6.93 8.24 -7.58
N MET A 35 -6.56 7.60 -6.46
CA MET A 35 -6.86 8.13 -5.13
C MET A 35 -6.03 9.40 -4.93
N ALA A 36 -6.67 10.55 -5.16
CA ALA A 36 -6.07 11.88 -5.09
C ALA A 36 -5.61 12.28 -3.68
N CYS A 37 -5.79 11.42 -2.68
CA CYS A 37 -5.45 11.64 -1.29
C CYS A 37 -3.95 11.86 -1.02
N ILE A 38 -3.04 11.45 -1.90
CA ILE A 38 -1.57 11.56 -1.69
C ILE A 38 -1.07 13.03 -1.61
N GLY A 39 -1.93 14.01 -1.92
CA GLY A 39 -1.63 15.45 -1.80
C GLY A 39 -2.51 16.24 -0.83
N CYS A 40 -3.39 15.60 -0.04
CA CYS A 40 -4.35 16.29 0.82
C CYS A 40 -3.99 16.17 2.31
N LEU A 41 -4.19 17.23 3.09
CA LEU A 41 -3.88 17.30 4.54
C LEU A 41 -4.62 16.23 5.39
N PHE A 42 -5.67 15.61 4.84
CA PHE A 42 -6.42 14.54 5.50
C PHE A 42 -5.80 13.14 5.35
N PHE A 43 -4.77 12.98 4.52
CA PHE A 43 -4.12 11.70 4.21
C PHE A 43 -3.60 10.92 5.43
N ASP A 44 -3.10 11.63 6.45
CA ASP A 44 -2.57 11.01 7.67
C ASP A 44 -3.66 10.41 8.57
N PHE A 45 -4.90 10.90 8.43
CA PHE A 45 -6.03 10.51 9.29
C PHE A 45 -7.07 9.66 8.59
N HIS A 46 -7.11 9.69 7.25
CA HIS A 46 -8.08 8.94 6.48
C HIS A 46 -7.76 7.44 6.53
N THR A 47 -8.73 6.64 6.95
CA THR A 47 -8.62 5.18 6.93
C THR A 47 -8.76 4.63 5.51
N LEU A 48 -8.22 3.44 5.26
CA LEU A 48 -8.41 2.78 3.98
C LEU A 48 -9.91 2.47 3.72
N GLY A 49 -10.66 2.09 4.75
CA GLY A 49 -12.10 1.84 4.67
C GLY A 49 -12.89 3.06 4.20
N GLU A 50 -12.66 4.23 4.82
CA GLU A 50 -13.31 5.48 4.41
C GLU A 50 -12.91 5.88 2.98
N ALA A 51 -11.64 5.71 2.61
CA ALA A 51 -11.20 5.99 1.24
C ALA A 51 -11.95 5.09 0.24
N LEU A 52 -12.05 3.78 0.50
CA LEU A 52 -12.79 2.87 -0.36
C LEU A 52 -14.26 3.26 -0.49
N GLU A 53 -14.90 3.69 0.59
CA GLU A 53 -16.29 4.16 0.57
C GLU A 53 -16.45 5.43 -0.28
N ILE A 54 -15.58 6.43 -0.09
CA ILE A 54 -15.59 7.69 -0.85
C ILE A 54 -15.40 7.46 -2.34
N TYR A 55 -14.50 6.54 -2.70
CA TYR A 55 -14.22 6.18 -4.09
C TYR A 55 -15.17 5.09 -4.63
N SER A 56 -16.14 4.62 -3.82
CA SER A 56 -17.06 3.52 -4.16
C SER A 56 -16.34 2.27 -4.70
N LEU A 57 -15.24 1.91 -4.06
CA LEU A 57 -14.44 0.75 -4.40
C LEU A 57 -14.73 -0.41 -3.42
N PRO A 58 -15.07 -1.60 -3.92
CA PRO A 58 -15.30 -2.76 -3.07
C PRO A 58 -13.98 -3.26 -2.46
N SER A 59 -13.93 -3.35 -1.13
CA SER A 59 -12.78 -3.88 -0.37
C SER A 59 -12.42 -5.30 -0.80
N GLU A 60 -13.41 -6.13 -1.12
CA GLU A 60 -13.25 -7.50 -1.62
C GLU A 60 -12.40 -7.58 -2.89
N THR A 61 -12.43 -6.54 -3.74
CA THR A 61 -11.63 -6.46 -4.97
C THR A 61 -10.30 -5.74 -4.72
N PHE A 62 -10.26 -4.82 -3.76
CA PHE A 62 -9.07 -4.02 -3.47
C PHE A 62 -8.01 -4.78 -2.66
N LEU A 63 -8.42 -5.52 -1.63
CA LEU A 63 -7.52 -6.31 -0.77
C LEU A 63 -6.63 -7.31 -1.54
N PRO A 64 -7.17 -8.14 -2.47
CA PRO A 64 -6.32 -9.05 -3.24
C PRO A 64 -5.34 -8.29 -4.16
N LEU A 65 -5.76 -7.17 -4.75
CA LEU A 65 -4.89 -6.32 -5.58
C LEU A 65 -3.73 -5.73 -4.75
N LEU A 66 -4.03 -5.25 -3.54
CA LEU A 66 -3.04 -4.76 -2.60
C LEU A 66 -2.03 -5.85 -2.24
N ALA A 67 -2.51 -7.04 -1.89
CA ALA A 67 -1.63 -8.16 -1.56
C ALA A 67 -0.77 -8.61 -2.75
N GLU A 68 -1.32 -8.63 -3.97
CA GLU A 68 -0.58 -8.96 -5.18
C GLU A 68 0.60 -8.00 -5.39
N VAL A 69 0.36 -6.68 -5.28
CA VAL A 69 1.43 -5.67 -5.44
C VAL A 69 2.48 -5.75 -4.33
N VAL A 70 2.05 -5.96 -3.09
CA VAL A 70 2.96 -6.15 -1.95
C VAL A 70 3.83 -7.41 -2.14
N GLN A 71 3.27 -8.48 -2.71
CA GLN A 71 4.01 -9.72 -3.00
C GLN A 71 4.94 -9.60 -4.21
N HIS A 72 4.53 -8.88 -5.26
CA HIS A 72 5.29 -8.75 -6.51
C HIS A 72 6.64 -8.03 -6.31
N ARG A 73 6.72 -7.04 -5.42
CA ARG A 73 7.97 -6.27 -5.19
C ARG A 73 8.89 -6.79 -4.10
N ARG A 74 8.46 -7.77 -3.29
CA ARG A 74 9.41 -8.58 -2.48
C ARG A 74 10.50 -9.19 -3.37
N GLN A 75 10.19 -9.44 -4.64
CA GLN A 75 11.12 -9.97 -5.64
C GLN A 75 12.01 -8.87 -6.25
N VAL A 76 11.47 -7.67 -6.50
CA VAL A 76 12.24 -6.54 -7.08
C VAL A 76 13.22 -5.92 -6.07
N ARG A 77 12.89 -5.89 -4.77
CA ARG A 77 13.87 -5.49 -3.73
C ARG A 77 15.06 -6.46 -3.65
N LYS A 78 14.88 -7.73 -4.02
CA LYS A 78 15.99 -8.69 -4.16
C LYS A 78 16.86 -8.39 -5.39
N LEU A 79 16.30 -7.83 -6.46
CA LEU A 79 17.02 -7.48 -7.69
C LEU A 79 17.75 -6.13 -7.63
N GLY A 80 17.35 -5.21 -6.74
CA GLY A 80 18.01 -3.92 -6.53
C GLY A 80 19.34 -3.98 -5.77
N ASN A 81 19.74 -5.16 -5.25
CA ASN A 81 20.96 -5.30 -4.44
C ASN A 81 22.22 -5.69 -5.24
N HIS A 82 22.19 -5.57 -6.58
CA HIS A 82 23.36 -5.71 -7.44
C HIS A 82 23.63 -4.44 -8.26
N SER A 83 23.96 -3.32 -7.59
CA SER A 83 24.67 -2.23 -8.28
C SER A 83 25.42 -1.32 -7.30
N LYS A 84 26.61 -1.76 -6.88
CA LYS A 84 27.86 -0.96 -6.78
C LYS A 84 28.90 -1.69 -5.91
N LYS A 85 29.80 -2.44 -6.55
CA LYS A 85 31.22 -2.52 -6.16
C LYS A 85 31.98 -2.07 -7.40
N GLY A 86 32.31 -0.79 -7.50
CA GLY A 86 33.63 -0.22 -7.19
C GLY A 86 33.97 0.67 -8.41
N GLY A 87 34.40 1.93 -8.32
CA GLY A 87 35.17 2.55 -7.26
C GLY A 87 36.65 2.42 -7.60
N THR A 88 37.09 3.31 -8.51
CA THR A 88 38.47 3.69 -8.90
C THR A 88 39.40 2.62 -9.44
#